data_AF-A0A2V9DGI3-F1
#
_entry.id   AF-A0A2V9DGI3-F1
#
_cell.length_a   1.000
_cell.length_b   1.000
_cell.length_c   1.000
_cell.angle_alpha   90.00
_cell.angle_beta   90.00
_cell.angle_gamma   90.00
#
_symmetry.space_group_name_H-M   'P 1'
#
loop_
_entity.id
_entity.type
_entity.pdbx_description
1 polymer ?
#
loop_
_entity_poly.entity_id
_entity_poly.type
_entity_poly.pdbx_seq_one_letter_code
_entity_poly.pdbx_strand_id
1 'polypeptide(L)'
;MLICLVLFAAPLVAQEHPGKEIARHFNNNAGRPCVEYRDGSQTCLDGESMTSSPALRPQNRAKFGFRQVANRKFWLIAAGMYASAFYDVEGAQHCIRVRACKEANPILGQTRGRQYGVKLGITTAALIPVYYLKRLDMQDNAEGRKSPFPWWAAAQMVTGANLATGTVNWRHTKHTNCPALGAGCR
;
A
#
# COMPACT_ATOMS: atom_id res chain seq x y z
N MET A 1 15.81 25.30 4.81
CA MET A 1 14.52 24.83 5.34
C MET A 1 13.91 23.93 4.29
N LEU A 2 14.05 22.59 4.42
CA LEU A 2 13.60 21.64 3.40
C LEU A 2 12.40 20.86 3.96
N ILE A 3 11.24 21.06 3.33
CA ILE A 3 9.97 20.44 3.69
C ILE A 3 9.88 19.11 2.93
N CYS A 4 10.07 17.97 3.61
CA CYS A 4 9.77 16.65 3.05
C CYS A 4 8.33 16.27 3.36
N LEU A 5 7.41 16.86 2.61
CA LEU A 5 6.02 16.41 2.49
C LEU A 5 5.97 15.38 1.35
N VAL A 6 5.79 14.11 1.70
CA VAL A 6 5.45 13.07 0.71
C VAL A 6 4.14 12.45 1.16
N LEU A 7 3.05 13.14 0.80
CA LEU A 7 1.70 12.60 0.76
C LEU A 7 1.56 11.86 -0.58
N PHE A 8 1.64 10.53 -0.57
CA PHE A 8 1.23 9.75 -1.74
C PHE A 8 -0.27 9.45 -1.64
N ALA A 9 -1.04 10.17 -2.45
CA ALA A 9 -2.38 9.78 -2.84
C ALA A 9 -2.28 8.55 -3.74
N ALA A 10 -2.97 7.46 -3.37
CA ALA A 10 -3.13 6.30 -4.22
C ALA A 10 -4.10 6.65 -5.37
N PRO A 11 -3.84 6.21 -6.61
CA PRO A 11 -4.82 6.37 -7.69
C PRO A 11 -6.00 5.44 -7.44
N LEU A 12 -7.18 6.03 -7.24
CA LEU A 12 -8.47 5.37 -7.39
C LEU A 12 -8.59 4.91 -8.84
N VAL A 13 -8.31 3.63 -9.10
CA VAL A 13 -8.70 2.98 -10.35
C VAL A 13 -10.20 2.75 -10.28
N ALA A 14 -10.94 3.63 -10.97
CA ALA A 14 -12.36 3.46 -11.22
C ALA A 14 -12.58 2.18 -12.03
N GLN A 15 -13.43 1.29 -11.51
CA GLN A 15 -13.98 0.17 -12.29
C GLN A 15 -14.86 0.74 -13.41
N GLU A 16 -14.45 0.53 -14.66
CA GLU A 16 -15.37 0.55 -15.80
C GLU A 16 -16.38 -0.59 -15.63
N HIS A 17 -17.65 -0.24 -15.44
CA HIS A 17 -18.77 -1.16 -15.59
C HIS A 17 -19.15 -1.23 -17.07
N PRO A 18 -18.99 -2.37 -17.76
CA PRO A 18 -19.54 -2.50 -19.11
C PRO A 18 -21.07 -2.60 -19.02
N GLY A 19 -21.75 -1.64 -19.65
CA GLY A 19 -23.12 -1.73 -20.19
C GLY A 19 -24.26 -2.01 -19.20
N LYS A 20 -25.04 -0.98 -18.88
CA LYS A 20 -26.33 -1.12 -18.17
C LYS A 20 -27.40 -1.64 -19.14
N GLU A 21 -27.92 -2.84 -18.90
CA GLU A 21 -28.99 -3.50 -19.69
C GLU A 21 -30.25 -2.62 -19.74
N ILE A 22 -30.85 -2.45 -20.93
CA ILE A 22 -32.05 -1.60 -21.11
C ILE A 22 -33.32 -2.44 -21.25
N ALA A 23 -33.31 -3.46 -22.11
CA ALA A 23 -34.52 -4.23 -22.40
C ALA A 23 -34.19 -5.64 -22.91
N ARG A 24 -34.99 -6.62 -22.48
CA ARG A 24 -35.09 -7.93 -23.11
C ARG A 24 -36.34 -7.97 -23.97
N HIS A 25 -36.19 -8.39 -25.22
CA HIS A 25 -37.32 -8.54 -26.12
C HIS A 25 -37.13 -9.77 -27.01
N PHE A 26 -38.24 -10.36 -27.45
CA PHE A 26 -38.21 -11.47 -28.40
C PHE A 26 -38.15 -10.89 -29.81
N ASN A 27 -37.06 -11.13 -30.54
CA ASN A 27 -36.91 -10.60 -31.88
C ASN A 27 -37.52 -11.59 -32.89
N ASN A 28 -38.68 -11.23 -33.44
CA ASN A 28 -39.43 -12.08 -34.37
C ASN A 28 -38.70 -12.35 -35.70
N ASN A 29 -37.79 -11.47 -36.13
CA ASN A 29 -36.98 -11.70 -37.34
C ASN A 29 -35.86 -12.72 -37.10
N ALA A 30 -35.37 -12.80 -35.86
CA ALA A 30 -34.32 -13.74 -35.47
C ALA A 30 -34.89 -15.04 -34.86
N GLY A 31 -36.19 -15.06 -34.52
CA GLY A 31 -36.86 -16.22 -33.91
C GLY A 31 -36.36 -16.57 -32.50
N ARG A 32 -35.71 -15.63 -31.79
CA ARG A 32 -35.00 -15.90 -30.53
C ARG A 32 -35.03 -14.71 -29.56
N PRO A 33 -34.89 -14.93 -28.24
CA PRO A 33 -34.81 -13.85 -27.27
C PRO A 33 -33.49 -13.10 -27.39
N CYS A 34 -33.57 -11.77 -27.42
CA CYS A 34 -32.42 -10.89 -27.55
C CYS A 34 -32.41 -9.83 -26.43
N VAL A 35 -31.21 -9.39 -26.07
CA VAL A 35 -30.96 -8.34 -25.08
C VAL A 35 -30.34 -7.15 -25.81
N GLU A 36 -30.83 -5.95 -25.51
CA GLU A 36 -30.37 -4.70 -26.11
C GLU A 36 -29.70 -3.81 -25.05
N TYR A 37 -28.52 -3.30 -25.40
CA TYR A 37 -27.69 -2.45 -24.57
C TYR A 37 -27.78 -0.98 -25.00
N ARG A 38 -27.42 -0.08 -24.09
CA ARG A 38 -27.51 1.39 -24.28
C ARG A 38 -26.67 1.95 -25.41
N ASP A 39 -25.66 1.22 -25.83
CA ASP A 39 -24.80 1.53 -26.97
C ASP A 39 -25.41 1.11 -28.31
N GLY A 40 -26.64 0.56 -28.32
CA GLY A 40 -27.34 0.07 -29.51
C GLY A 40 -26.87 -1.31 -29.95
N SER A 41 -26.03 -1.98 -29.16
CA SER A 41 -25.64 -3.36 -29.44
C SER A 41 -26.74 -4.33 -29.00
N GLN A 42 -27.04 -5.31 -29.86
CA GLN A 42 -28.03 -6.36 -29.61
C GLN A 42 -27.34 -7.73 -29.64
N THR A 43 -27.55 -8.53 -28.60
CA THR A 43 -27.08 -9.91 -28.54
C THR A 43 -28.27 -10.86 -28.40
N CYS A 44 -28.36 -11.83 -29.30
CA CYS A 44 -29.41 -12.85 -29.31
C CYS A 44 -28.85 -14.17 -28.77
N LEU A 45 -29.61 -14.88 -27.94
CA LEU A 45 -29.18 -16.13 -27.32
C LEU A 45 -29.46 -17.30 -28.26
N ASP A 46 -28.40 -18.03 -28.66
CA ASP A 46 -28.52 -19.21 -29.51
C ASP A 46 -28.66 -20.48 -28.68
N GLY A 47 -29.71 -21.24 -28.98
CA GLY A 47 -30.16 -22.39 -28.18
C GLY A 47 -29.33 -23.67 -28.31
N GLU A 48 -28.37 -23.78 -29.23
CA GLU A 48 -27.59 -25.02 -29.40
C GLU A 48 -26.15 -24.73 -29.82
N SER A 49 -25.26 -24.74 -28.83
CA SER A 49 -23.90 -25.31 -28.89
C SER A 49 -23.22 -24.95 -27.58
N MET A 50 -23.29 -25.87 -26.61
CA MET A 50 -22.37 -25.92 -25.48
C MET A 50 -20.94 -26.29 -25.95
N THR A 51 -20.42 -25.66 -27.01
CA THR A 51 -18.99 -25.37 -27.05
C THR A 51 -18.76 -24.34 -25.98
N SER A 52 -18.44 -24.84 -24.80
CA SER A 52 -17.93 -24.06 -23.68
C SER A 52 -16.76 -23.20 -24.15
N SER A 53 -17.07 -22.00 -24.63
CA SER A 53 -16.28 -20.82 -24.29
C SER A 53 -15.93 -20.98 -22.81
N PRO A 54 -14.67 -20.74 -22.39
CA PRO A 54 -14.36 -20.63 -20.98
C PRO A 54 -15.06 -19.36 -20.46
N ALA A 55 -16.39 -19.42 -20.36
CA ALA A 55 -17.20 -18.56 -19.55
C ALA A 55 -16.51 -18.61 -18.20
N LEU A 56 -15.98 -17.46 -17.82
CA LEU A 56 -15.38 -17.19 -16.54
C LEU A 56 -16.17 -17.96 -15.49
N ARG A 57 -15.67 -19.13 -15.07
CA ARG A 57 -16.09 -19.64 -13.78
C ARG A 57 -15.83 -18.47 -12.84
N PRO A 58 -16.80 -18.03 -12.03
CA PRO A 58 -16.46 -17.26 -10.86
C PRO A 58 -15.57 -18.19 -10.04
N GLN A 59 -14.27 -18.16 -10.31
CA GLN A 59 -13.30 -18.92 -9.55
C GLN A 59 -13.50 -18.40 -8.15
N ASN A 60 -13.89 -19.30 -7.25
CA ASN A 60 -13.85 -19.05 -5.83
C ASN A 60 -12.42 -18.61 -5.52
N ARG A 61 -12.18 -17.28 -5.51
CA ARG A 61 -10.87 -16.68 -5.34
C ARG A 61 -10.24 -17.34 -4.13
N ALA A 62 -9.06 -17.94 -4.27
CA ALA A 62 -8.45 -18.73 -3.20
C ALA A 62 -8.44 -17.89 -1.90
N LYS A 63 -9.20 -18.32 -0.89
CA LYS A 63 -9.32 -17.57 0.36
C LYS A 63 -8.20 -18.03 1.30
N PHE A 64 -7.10 -17.29 1.28
CA PHE A 64 -6.03 -17.51 2.27
C PHE A 64 -6.43 -16.98 3.64
N GLY A 65 -6.17 -17.81 4.67
CA GLY A 65 -6.38 -17.43 6.07
C GLY A 65 -5.25 -16.56 6.60
N PHE A 66 -5.48 -15.88 7.73
CA PHE A 66 -4.52 -14.94 8.33
C PHE A 66 -3.14 -15.56 8.54
N ARG A 67 -3.04 -16.78 9.09
CA ARG A 67 -1.76 -17.45 9.36
C ARG A 67 -0.94 -17.74 8.09
N GLN A 68 -1.61 -17.96 6.96
CA GLN A 68 -0.92 -18.23 5.68
C GLN A 68 -0.33 -16.94 5.11
N VAL A 69 -1.09 -15.84 5.18
CA VAL A 69 -0.63 -14.51 4.71
C VAL A 69 0.42 -13.95 5.68
N ALA A 70 0.17 -13.97 6.98
CA ALA A 70 1.08 -13.55 8.04
C ALA A 70 2.11 -14.64 8.40
N ASN A 71 2.74 -15.23 7.38
CA ASN A 71 3.82 -16.20 7.56
C ASN A 71 5.13 -15.53 8.04
N ARG A 72 6.16 -16.35 8.30
CA ARG A 72 7.49 -15.88 8.76
C ARG A 72 8.07 -14.74 7.90
N LYS A 73 7.95 -14.82 6.57
CA LYS A 73 8.46 -13.78 5.65
C LYS A 73 7.74 -12.44 5.84
N PHE A 74 6.43 -12.47 6.09
CA PHE A 74 5.67 -11.24 6.40
C PHE A 74 6.16 -10.62 7.70
N TRP A 75 6.29 -11.41 8.76
CA TRP A 75 6.74 -10.90 10.05
C TRP A 75 8.18 -10.40 10.05
N LEU A 76 9.08 -11.02 9.28
CA LEU A 76 10.45 -10.51 9.11
C LEU A 76 10.46 -9.13 8.45
N ILE A 77 9.62 -8.92 7.42
CA ILE A 77 9.50 -7.61 6.77
C ILE A 77 8.84 -6.60 7.70
N ALA A 78 7.78 -7.00 8.41
CA ALA A 78 7.14 -6.15 9.42
C ALA A 78 8.14 -5.71 10.50
N ALA A 79 8.95 -6.64 11.00
CA ALA A 79 10.02 -6.35 11.96
C ALA A 79 11.04 -5.36 11.39
N GLY A 80 11.43 -5.51 10.12
CA GLY A 80 12.30 -4.54 9.43
C GLY A 80 11.70 -3.14 9.34
N MET A 81 10.41 -3.04 9.01
CA MET A 81 9.69 -1.76 9.00
C MET A 81 9.71 -1.11 10.39
N TYR A 82 9.39 -1.86 11.45
CA TYR A 82 9.45 -1.32 12.81
C TYR A 82 10.88 -0.93 13.20
N ALA A 83 11.87 -1.77 12.96
CA ALA A 83 13.28 -1.46 13.25
C ALA A 83 13.74 -0.17 12.58
N SER A 84 13.35 0.06 11.32
CA SER A 84 13.65 1.32 10.63
C SER A 84 12.97 2.52 11.29
N ALA A 85 11.72 2.38 11.74
CA ALA A 85 11.01 3.44 12.47
C ALA A 85 11.67 3.74 13.83
N PHE A 86 12.14 2.71 14.55
CA PHE A 86 12.93 2.89 15.77
C PHE A 86 14.21 3.67 15.49
N TYR A 87 14.93 3.30 14.43
CA TYR A 87 16.16 3.99 14.03
C TYR A 87 15.92 5.47 13.70
N ASP A 88 14.84 5.78 12.99
CA ASP A 88 14.47 7.16 12.66
C ASP A 88 14.17 8.00 13.91
N VAL A 89 13.35 7.48 14.83
CA VAL A 89 13.02 8.16 16.09
C VAL A 89 14.26 8.38 16.94
N GLU A 90 15.15 7.39 17.06
CA GLU A 90 16.39 7.56 17.82
C GLU A 90 17.34 8.55 17.15
N GLY A 91 17.45 8.55 15.82
CA GLY A 91 18.21 9.56 15.09
C GLY A 91 17.68 10.97 15.31
N ALA A 92 16.35 11.16 15.23
CA ALA A 92 15.71 12.44 15.49
C ALA A 92 15.93 12.92 16.93
N GLN A 93 15.70 12.03 17.91
CA GLN A 93 15.90 12.34 19.33
C GLN A 93 17.35 12.63 19.66
N HIS A 94 18.30 11.92 19.04
CA HIS A 94 19.71 12.22 19.20
C HIS A 94 20.02 13.63 18.66
N CYS A 95 19.52 13.98 17.47
CA CYS A 95 19.72 15.31 16.90
C CYS A 95 19.11 16.46 17.72
N ILE A 96 17.93 16.23 18.30
CA ILE A 96 17.28 17.20 19.20
C ILE A 96 18.07 17.35 20.50
N ARG A 97 18.53 16.24 21.10
CA ARG A 97 19.30 16.25 22.35
C ARG A 97 20.60 17.03 22.24
N VAL A 98 21.29 16.95 21.10
CA VAL A 98 22.53 17.71 20.85
C VAL A 98 22.27 19.12 20.30
N ARG A 99 21.01 19.58 20.30
CA ARG A 99 20.56 20.89 19.79
C ARG A 99 20.93 21.17 18.32
N ALA A 100 21.17 20.13 17.54
CA ALA A 100 21.52 20.22 16.13
C ALA A 100 20.28 20.30 15.22
N CYS A 101 19.16 19.74 15.67
CA CYS A 101 17.89 19.76 14.95
C CYS A 101 16.75 20.24 15.84
N LYS A 102 15.74 20.85 15.22
CA LYS A 102 14.43 21.07 15.83
C LYS A 102 13.40 20.30 15.00
N GLU A 103 12.62 19.44 15.65
CA GLU A 103 11.50 18.76 14.98
C GLU A 103 10.50 19.83 14.51
N ALA A 104 10.37 19.99 13.20
CA ALA A 104 9.48 20.96 12.58
C ALA A 104 8.04 20.44 12.48
N ASN A 105 7.85 19.12 12.49
CA ASN A 105 6.53 18.53 12.38
C ASN A 105 5.79 18.61 13.74
N PRO A 106 4.72 19.41 13.85
CA PRO A 106 3.97 19.54 15.10
C PRO A 106 3.27 18.23 15.49
N ILE A 107 3.02 17.33 14.55
CA ILE A 107 2.39 16.02 14.82
C ILE A 107 3.37 15.12 15.57
N LEU A 108 4.61 14.99 15.07
CA LEU A 108 5.67 14.18 15.71
C LEU A 108 6.05 14.74 17.07
N GLY A 109 6.12 16.08 17.19
CA GLY A 109 6.51 16.76 18.41
C GLY A 109 7.96 16.48 18.83
N GLN A 110 8.38 17.11 19.93
CA GLN A 110 9.79 17.06 20.38
C GLN A 110 10.08 15.89 21.33
N THR A 111 9.04 15.30 21.94
CA THR A 111 9.20 14.29 22.98
C THR A 111 9.31 12.89 22.38
N ARG A 112 10.22 12.08 22.95
CA ARG A 112 10.48 10.69 22.52
C ARG A 112 9.21 9.83 22.48
N GLY A 113 8.36 9.92 23.51
CA GLY A 113 7.12 9.15 23.59
C GLY A 113 6.12 9.48 22.47
N ARG A 114 5.98 10.77 22.12
CA ARG A 114 5.08 11.20 21.04
C ARG A 114 5.60 10.77 19.67
N GLN A 115 6.91 10.91 19.44
CA GLN A 115 7.53 10.46 18.20
C GLN A 115 7.36 8.95 18.00
N TYR A 116 7.58 8.15 19.05
CA TYR A 116 7.29 6.71 19.00
C TYR A 116 5.83 6.41 18.72
N GLY A 117 4.91 7.03 19.46
CA GLY A 117 3.47 6.79 19.27
C GLY A 117 3.02 7.06 17.83
N VAL A 118 3.45 8.19 17.26
CA VAL A 118 3.09 8.57 15.90
C VAL A 118 3.79 7.67 14.87
N LYS A 119 5.11 7.46 14.95
CA LYS A 119 5.85 6.66 13.96
C LYS A 119 5.46 5.20 13.97
N LEU A 120 5.29 4.59 15.14
CA LEU A 120 4.81 3.22 15.25
C LEU A 120 3.36 3.09 14.80
N GLY A 121 2.51 4.08 15.10
CA GLY A 121 1.14 4.15 14.58
C GLY A 121 1.10 4.17 13.04
N ILE A 122 1.88 5.06 12.41
CA ILE A 122 1.97 5.14 10.94
C ILE A 122 2.53 3.83 10.36
N THR A 123 3.58 3.26 10.97
CA THR A 123 4.18 1.99 10.51
C THR A 123 3.16 0.84 10.57
N THR A 124 2.35 0.81 11.63
CA THR A 124 1.27 -0.17 11.81
C THR A 124 0.17 0.02 10.77
N ALA A 125 -0.25 1.26 10.51
CA ALA A 125 -1.21 1.59 9.47
C ALA A 125 -0.70 1.20 8.06
N ALA A 126 0.61 1.38 7.80
CA ALA A 126 1.25 0.98 6.57
C ALA A 126 1.39 -0.55 6.41
N LEU A 127 1.38 -1.31 7.51
CA LEU A 127 1.44 -2.77 7.46
C LEU A 127 0.13 -3.39 6.94
N ILE A 128 -1.00 -2.71 7.12
CA ILE A 128 -2.32 -3.15 6.65
C ILE A 128 -2.34 -3.32 5.12
N PRO A 129 -2.02 -2.30 4.29
CA PRO A 129 -2.00 -2.47 2.84
C PRO A 129 -0.95 -3.49 2.40
N VAL A 130 0.20 -3.61 3.09
CA VAL A 130 1.21 -4.65 2.80
C VAL A 130 0.62 -6.06 3.00
N TYR A 131 -0.17 -6.28 4.05
CA TYR A 131 -0.88 -7.53 4.27
C TYR A 131 -1.89 -7.83 3.15
N TYR A 132 -2.67 -6.82 2.74
CA TYR A 132 -3.63 -6.99 1.64
C TYR A 132 -2.95 -7.27 0.30
N LEU A 133 -1.88 -6.55 -0.02
CA LEU A 133 -1.07 -6.79 -1.23
C LEU A 133 -0.48 -8.20 -1.23
N LYS A 134 0.01 -8.67 -0.09
CA LYS A 134 0.52 -10.04 0.02
C LYS A 134 -0.58 -11.06 -0.19
N ARG A 135 -1.76 -10.83 0.37
CA ARG A 135 -2.92 -11.73 0.17
C ARG A 135 -3.32 -11.78 -1.30
N LEU A 136 -3.33 -10.64 -1.99
CA LEU A 136 -3.61 -10.55 -3.43
C LEU A 136 -2.53 -11.27 -4.25
N ASP A 137 -1.26 -11.06 -3.94
CA ASP A 137 -0.15 -11.77 -4.58
C ASP A 137 -0.29 -13.29 -4.44
N MET A 138 -0.64 -13.79 -3.25
CA MET A 138 -0.90 -15.22 -3.05
C MET A 138 -2.11 -15.73 -3.86
N GLN A 139 -3.16 -14.91 -4.02
CA GLN A 139 -4.33 -15.23 -4.84
C GLN A 139 -3.98 -15.29 -6.32
N ASP A 140 -3.28 -14.27 -6.83
CA ASP A 140 -2.85 -14.22 -8.21
C ASP A 140 -1.97 -15.43 -8.54
N ASN A 141 -1.00 -15.75 -7.68
CA ASN A 141 -0.13 -16.91 -7.86
C ASN A 141 -0.90 -18.24 -7.87
N ALA A 142 -1.95 -18.40 -7.05
CA ALA A 142 -2.79 -19.59 -7.06
C ALA A 142 -3.66 -19.71 -8.33
N GLU A 143 -4.00 -18.58 -8.94
CA GLU A 143 -4.73 -18.49 -10.21
C GLU A 143 -3.80 -18.54 -11.43
N GLY A 144 -2.49 -18.77 -11.23
CA GLY A 144 -1.48 -18.82 -12.29
C GLY A 144 -1.12 -17.45 -12.88
N ARG A 145 -1.54 -16.35 -12.24
CA ARG A 145 -1.22 -14.98 -12.63
C ARG A 145 0.01 -14.49 -11.88
N LYS A 146 0.84 -13.69 -12.55
CA LYS A 146 1.93 -12.97 -11.87
C LYS A 146 1.37 -11.64 -11.36
N SER A 147 1.58 -11.36 -10.07
CA SER A 147 1.25 -10.05 -9.53
C SER A 147 2.14 -8.98 -10.18
N PRO A 148 1.57 -7.87 -10.71
CA PRO A 148 2.36 -6.81 -11.32
C PRO A 148 3.22 -6.05 -10.30
N PHE A 149 2.82 -6.06 -9.03
CA PHE A 149 3.53 -5.37 -7.95
C PHE A 149 3.84 -6.34 -6.81
N PRO A 150 5.13 -6.64 -6.54
CA PRO A 150 5.50 -7.48 -5.42
C PRO A 150 5.12 -6.80 -4.10
N TRP A 151 4.37 -7.49 -3.25
CA TRP A 151 3.88 -6.95 -1.97
C TRP A 151 4.99 -6.41 -1.06
N TRP A 152 6.20 -6.95 -1.15
CA TRP A 152 7.35 -6.52 -0.35
C TRP A 152 7.90 -5.16 -0.80
N ALA A 153 7.63 -4.70 -2.02
CA ALA A 153 8.10 -3.40 -2.50
C ALA A 153 7.45 -2.25 -1.70
N ALA A 154 6.16 -2.36 -1.38
CA ALA A 154 5.48 -1.40 -0.53
C ALA A 154 6.12 -1.30 0.86
N ALA A 155 6.53 -2.43 1.44
CA ALA A 155 7.24 -2.44 2.72
C ALA A 155 8.64 -1.84 2.64
N GLN A 156 9.35 -2.04 1.52
CA GLN A 156 10.66 -1.44 1.29
C GLN A 156 10.57 0.09 1.18
N MET A 157 9.51 0.63 0.56
CA MET A 157 9.31 2.09 0.50
C MET A 157 9.22 2.72 1.89
N VAL A 158 8.43 2.12 2.79
CA VAL A 158 8.30 2.59 4.18
C VAL A 158 9.63 2.47 4.94
N THR A 159 10.29 1.32 4.79
CA THR A 159 11.58 1.05 5.44
C THR A 159 12.65 2.04 4.97
N GLY A 160 12.75 2.25 3.65
CA GLY A 160 13.69 3.17 3.03
C GLY A 160 13.44 4.62 3.45
N ALA A 161 12.17 5.05 3.53
CA ALA A 161 11.82 6.39 3.99
C ALA A 161 12.31 6.64 5.43
N ASN A 162 12.04 5.71 6.37
CA ASN A 162 12.50 5.84 7.75
C ASN A 162 14.03 5.80 7.87
N LEU A 163 14.70 4.93 7.12
CA LEU A 163 16.18 4.86 7.14
C LEU A 163 16.80 6.14 6.58
N ALA A 164 16.23 6.71 5.52
CA ALA A 164 16.72 7.95 4.92
C ALA A 164 16.60 9.13 5.90
N THR A 165 15.43 9.33 6.51
CA THR A 165 15.23 10.41 7.49
C THR A 165 16.10 10.21 8.73
N GLY A 166 16.20 8.99 9.25
CA GLY A 166 17.07 8.68 10.39
C GLY A 166 18.54 8.98 10.08
N THR A 167 19.00 8.60 8.89
CA THR A 167 20.39 8.86 8.45
C THR A 167 20.66 10.35 8.28
N VAL A 168 19.70 11.12 7.74
CA VAL A 168 19.82 12.58 7.63
C VAL A 168 19.95 13.21 9.03
N ASN A 169 19.13 12.78 9.99
CA ASN A 169 19.21 13.25 11.38
C ASN A 169 20.58 12.95 12.00
N TRP A 170 21.11 11.73 11.81
CA TRP A 170 22.45 11.34 12.27
C TRP A 170 23.59 12.07 11.56
N ARG A 171 23.43 12.47 10.30
CA ARG A 171 24.45 13.28 9.61
C ARG A 171 24.47 14.71 10.14
N HIS A 172 23.31 15.29 10.42
CA HIS A 172 23.23 16.64 10.99
C HIS A 172 23.92 16.76 12.36
N THR A 173 23.93 15.71 13.18
CA THR A 173 24.66 15.71 14.46
C THR A 173 26.18 15.69 14.29
N LYS A 174 26.71 15.10 13.22
CA LYS A 174 28.16 15.08 12.97
C LYS A 174 28.69 16.41 12.45
N HIS A 175 27.85 17.20 11.77
CA HIS A 175 28.25 18.49 11.21
C HIS A 175 28.08 19.67 12.19
N THR A 176 27.37 19.45 13.29
CA THR A 176 27.18 20.45 14.35
C THR A 176 28.18 20.15 15.47
N ASN A 177 29.37 20.73 15.38
CA ASN A 177 30.35 20.73 16.46
C ASN A 177 29.84 21.58 17.62
N CYS A 178 28.92 21.03 18.40
CA CYS A 178 28.46 21.60 19.63
C CYS A 178 29.08 20.80 20.77
N PRO A 179 30.06 21.35 21.51
CA PRO A 179 30.59 20.66 22.68
C PRO A 179 29.43 20.39 23.66
N ALA A 180 29.49 19.25 24.34
CA ALA A 180 28.43 18.68 25.19
C ALA A 180 27.90 19.61 26.31
N LEU A 181 28.50 20.79 26.49
CA LEU A 181 28.15 21.80 27.49
C LEU A 181 27.26 22.94 26.96
N GLY A 182 26.75 22.87 25.73
CA GLY A 182 25.67 23.75 25.27
C GLY A 182 26.02 25.23 25.13
N ALA A 183 27.30 25.60 25.22
CA ALA A 183 27.79 26.93 24.92
C ALA A 183 28.19 26.98 23.44
N GLY A 184 27.46 27.76 22.63
CA GLY A 184 27.96 28.24 21.34
C GLY A 184 27.42 27.60 20.06
N CYS A 185 26.31 26.87 20.10
CA CYS A 185 25.59 26.55 18.85
C CYS A 185 24.82 27.80 18.40
N ARG A 186 25.28 28.47 17.34
CA ARG A 186 24.48 29.45 16.59
C ARG A 186 23.78 28.76 15.43
#